data_AF-A0A4Q3YDD1-F1
#
_entry.id   AF-A0A4Q3YDD1-F1
#
_cell.length_a   1.000
_cell.length_b   1.000
_cell.length_c   1.000
_cell.angle_alpha   90.00
_cell.angle_beta   90.00
_cell.angle_gamma   90.00
#
_symmetry.space_group_name_H-M   'P 1'
#
loop_
_entity.id
_entity.type
_entity.pdbx_description
1 polymer ?
#
loop_
_entity_poly.entity_id
_entity_poly.type
_entity_poly.pdbx_seq_one_letter_code
_entity_poly.pdbx_strand_id
1 'polypeptide(L)' 'MSNDAEYSESDSPILRHQPRETDWEPAVGSGEAIEAISAHIEKYVGKIDMVYHEIVSDLVHLDIHMVYPTPER' A
#
# COMPACT_ATOMS: atom_id res chain seq x y z
N MET A 1 -33.83 10.52 5.92
CA MET A 1 -32.99 11.55 5.27
C MET A 1 -32.95 11.18 3.79
N SER A 2 -33.27 12.13 2.90
CA SER A 2 -33.27 11.86 1.45
C SER A 2 -31.85 11.52 1.02
N ASN A 3 -31.67 10.39 0.35
CA ASN A 3 -30.39 10.01 -0.24
C ASN A 3 -30.37 10.56 -1.66
N ASP A 4 -30.24 11.89 -1.78
CA ASP A 4 -30.14 12.55 -3.07
C ASP A 4 -28.74 12.28 -3.61
N ALA A 5 -28.64 11.35 -4.54
CA ALA A 5 -27.38 11.05 -5.22
C ALA A 5 -26.91 12.30 -5.97
N GLU A 6 -25.70 12.75 -5.68
CA GLU A 6 -25.06 13.91 -6.31
C GLU A 6 -24.35 13.45 -7.58
N TYR A 7 -24.53 14.19 -8.67
CA TYR A 7 -23.90 13.90 -9.96
C TYR A 7 -23.12 15.13 -10.45
N SER A 8 -21.99 14.87 -11.09
CA SER A 8 -21.22 15.90 -11.81
C SER A 8 -21.93 16.35 -13.10
N GLU A 9 -21.46 17.42 -13.74
CA GLU A 9 -22.01 17.89 -15.03
C GLU A 9 -21.87 16.85 -16.16
N SER A 10 -21.00 15.86 -15.99
CA SER A 10 -20.82 14.73 -16.92
C SER A 10 -21.61 13.48 -16.51
N ASP A 11 -22.64 13.61 -15.67
CA ASP A 11 -23.49 12.51 -15.16
C ASP A 11 -22.72 11.41 -14.39
N SER A 12 -21.49 11.68 -13.95
CA SER A 12 -20.75 10.76 -13.08
C SER A 12 -21.13 10.98 -11.61
N PRO A 13 -21.36 9.91 -10.81
CA PRO A 13 -21.75 10.03 -9.42
C PRO A 13 -20.61 10.62 -8.56
N ILE A 14 -20.96 11.55 -7.67
CA ILE A 14 -20.04 12.13 -6.69
C ILE A 14 -20.15 11.35 -5.39
N LEU A 15 -19.07 10.68 -5.00
CA LEU A 15 -18.98 9.92 -3.76
C LEU A 15 -18.35 10.78 -2.66
N ARG A 16 -19.08 10.99 -1.56
CA ARG A 16 -18.57 11.69 -0.37
C ARG A 16 -18.27 10.69 0.74
N HIS A 17 -17.00 10.61 1.11
CA HIS A 17 -16.56 9.77 2.22
C HIS A 17 -16.59 10.57 3.51
N GLN A 18 -17.14 9.97 4.58
CA GLN A 18 -17.07 10.55 5.91
C GLN A 18 -15.66 10.42 6.47
N PRO A 19 -15.18 11.36 7.30
CA PRO A 19 -13.94 11.21 8.04
C PRO A 19 -13.94 9.94 8.89
N ARG A 20 -12.77 9.30 9.05
CA ARG A 20 -12.61 8.15 9.94
C ARG A 20 -12.63 8.63 11.40
N GLU A 21 -13.37 7.94 12.26
CA GLU A 21 -13.48 8.30 13.69
C GLU A 21 -12.50 7.55 14.60
N THR A 22 -11.63 6.70 14.05
CA THR A 22 -10.68 5.92 14.85
C THR A 22 -9.41 6.72 15.13
N ASP A 23 -8.81 6.46 16.29
CA ASP A 23 -7.48 6.98 16.62
C ASP A 23 -6.41 6.48 15.63
N TRP A 24 -5.33 7.25 15.53
CA TRP A 24 -4.19 6.90 14.69
C TRP A 24 -3.42 5.74 15.34
N GLU A 25 -3.25 4.65 14.60
CA GLU A 25 -2.42 3.51 14.98
C GLU A 25 -1.52 3.14 13.79
N PRO A 26 -0.21 2.91 14.00
CA PRO A 26 0.69 2.62 12.90
C PRO A 26 0.32 1.29 12.21
N ALA A 27 0.24 1.31 10.89
CA ALA A 27 0.05 0.14 10.07
C ALA A 27 1.40 -0.60 9.92
N VAL A 28 1.64 -1.60 10.77
CA VAL A 28 2.92 -2.33 10.86
C VAL A 28 3.06 -3.52 9.89
N GLY A 29 1.96 -3.94 9.26
CA GLY A 29 1.95 -5.11 8.38
C GLY A 29 2.07 -6.45 9.10
N SER A 30 2.13 -7.55 8.33
CA SER A 30 2.34 -8.90 8.85
C SER A 30 3.80 -9.30 8.65
N GLY A 31 4.53 -9.57 9.74
CA GLY A 31 5.93 -9.99 9.66
C GLY A 31 6.13 -11.25 8.82
N GLU A 32 5.26 -12.25 8.95
CA GLU A 32 5.31 -13.47 8.13
C GLU A 32 5.17 -13.17 6.64
N ALA A 33 4.24 -12.28 6.28
CA ALA A 33 4.03 -11.89 4.88
C ALA A 33 5.23 -11.10 4.33
N ILE A 34 5.79 -10.18 5.12
CA ILE A 34 6.96 -9.38 4.75
C ILE A 34 8.16 -10.29 4.47
N GLU A 35 8.42 -11.27 5.34
CA GLU A 35 9.49 -12.25 5.16
C GLU A 35 9.25 -13.13 3.93
N ALA A 36 8.02 -13.65 3.76
CA ALA A 36 7.67 -14.50 2.62
C ALA A 36 7.84 -13.76 1.27
N ILE A 37 7.45 -12.48 1.21
CA ILE A 37 7.62 -11.64 0.02
C ILE A 37 9.11 -11.37 -0.23
N SER A 38 9.86 -11.00 0.81
CA SER A 38 11.29 -10.71 0.69
C SER A 38 12.05 -11.94 0.17
N ALA A 39 11.78 -13.12 0.74
CA ALA A 39 12.36 -14.38 0.28
C ALA A 39 11.97 -14.72 -1.17
N HIS A 40 10.74 -14.40 -1.58
CA HIS A 40 10.30 -14.57 -2.97
C HIS A 40 11.08 -13.66 -3.92
N ILE A 41 11.27 -12.39 -3.57
CA ILE A 41 12.03 -11.43 -4.38
C ILE A 41 13.48 -11.91 -4.54
N GLU A 42 14.15 -12.29 -3.44
CA GLU A 42 15.53 -12.78 -3.51
C GLU A 42 15.69 -14.04 -4.36
N LYS A 43 14.71 -14.94 -4.29
CA LYS A 43 14.74 -16.21 -5.03
C LYS A 43 14.54 -16.03 -6.54
N TYR A 44 13.72 -15.07 -6.96
CA TYR A 44 13.24 -15.00 -8.35
C TYR A 44 13.62 -13.74 -9.12
N VAL A 45 13.95 -12.65 -8.42
CA VAL A 45 14.29 -11.36 -9.04
C VAL A 45 15.79 -11.09 -8.87
N GLY A 46 16.31 -11.22 -7.65
CA GLY A 46 17.70 -10.96 -7.34
C GLY A 46 17.87 -10.49 -5.90
N LYS A 47 19.12 -10.36 -5.46
CA LYS A 47 19.44 -9.92 -4.10
C LYS A 47 18.85 -8.53 -3.84
N ILE A 48 18.12 -8.39 -2.73
CA ILE A 48 17.64 -7.08 -2.27
C ILE A 48 18.84 -6.28 -1.78
N ASP A 49 19.00 -5.08 -2.31
CA ASP A 49 20.07 -4.16 -1.90
C ASP A 49 19.61 -3.26 -0.74
N MET A 50 18.37 -2.76 -0.84
CA MET A 50 17.79 -1.85 0.14
C MET A 50 16.27 -1.99 0.16
N VAL A 51 15.66 -1.72 1.32
CA VAL A 51 14.21 -1.60 1.48
C VAL A 51 13.89 -0.21 2.01
N TYR A 52 12.99 0.51 1.33
CA TYR A 52 12.41 1.73 1.86
C TYR A 52 11.11 1.38 2.58
N HIS A 53 11.06 1.62 3.88
CA HIS A 53 9.91 1.38 4.72
C HIS A 53 9.05 2.64 4.84
N GLU A 54 7.74 2.50 4.69
CA GLU A 54 6.79 3.51 5.12
C GLU A 54 6.91 3.76 6.62
N ILE A 55 7.02 5.03 7.02
CA ILE A 55 7.28 5.40 8.41
C ILE A 55 6.01 5.91 9.09
N VAL A 56 5.11 6.57 8.36
CA VAL A 56 3.95 7.25 8.95
C VAL A 56 2.70 6.96 8.11
N SER A 57 1.96 5.93 8.50
CA SER A 57 0.68 5.55 7.92
C SER A 57 -0.12 4.72 8.92
N ASP A 58 -1.41 5.04 9.09
CA ASP A 58 -2.39 4.24 9.86
C ASP A 58 -3.35 3.46 8.95
N LEU A 59 -3.07 3.46 7.65
CA LEU A 59 -3.92 2.82 6.64
C LEU A 59 -3.26 1.57 6.05
N VAL A 60 -1.99 1.68 5.70
CA VAL A 60 -1.24 0.61 5.01
C VAL A 60 0.23 0.61 5.40
N HIS A 61 0.80 -0.59 5.47
CA HIS A 61 2.24 -0.82 5.48
C HIS A 61 2.72 -0.93 4.03
N LEU A 62 3.76 -0.18 3.66
CA LEU A 62 4.34 -0.21 2.32
C LEU A 62 5.86 -0.34 2.42
N ASP A 63 6.40 -1.32 1.71
CA ASP A 63 7.84 -1.51 1.53
C ASP A 63 8.19 -1.45 0.05
N ILE A 64 9.26 -0.74 -0.30
CA ILE A 64 9.84 -0.73 -1.65
C ILE A 64 11.17 -1.48 -1.60
N HIS A 65 11.18 -2.70 -2.11
CA HIS A 65 12.38 -3.53 -2.25
C HIS A 65 13.16 -3.13 -3.52
N MET A 66 14.34 -2.54 -3.33
CA MET A 66 15.25 -2.20 -4.41
C MET A 66 16.15 -3.39 -4.75
N VAL A 67 16.09 -3.84 -6.00
CA VAL A 67 16.91 -4.92 -6.54
C VAL A 67 17.67 -4.37 -7.76
N TYR A 68 18.99 -4.57 -7.78
CA TYR A 68 19.80 -4.17 -8.93
C TYR A 68 19.61 -5.12 -10.12
N PRO A 69 19.86 -4.65 -11.36
CA PRO A 69 19.84 -5.51 -12.53
C PRO A 69 20.78 -6.70 -12.39
N THR A 70 20.35 -7.84 -12.92
CA THR A 70 21.17 -9.06 -13.02
C THR A 70 21.63 -9.25 -14.45
N PRO A 71 22.72 -9.98 -14.72
CA PRO A 71 23.12 -10.31 -16.09
C PRO A 71 22.03 -11.04 -16.89
N GLU A 72 21.16 -11.78 -16.20
CA GLU A 72 20.10 -12.58 -16.81
C GLU A 72 18.78 -11.81 -17.01
N ARG A 73 18.53 -10.74 -16.24
CA ARG A 73 17.29 -9.95 -16.19
C ARG A 73 17.50 -8.53 -15.66
#